data_AF-A0A1F3LQL3-F1
#
_entry.id   AF-A0A1F3LQL3-F1
#
_cell.length_a   1.000
_cell.length_b   1.000
_cell.length_c   1.000
_cell.angle_alpha   90.00
_cell.angle_beta   90.00
_cell.angle_gamma   90.00
#
_symmetry.space_group_name_H-M   'P 1'
#
loop_
_entity.id
_entity.type
_entity.pdbx_description
1 polymer ?
#
loop_
_entity_poly.entity_id
_entity_poly.type
_entity_poly.pdbx_seq_one_letter_code
_entity_poly.pdbx_strand_id
1 'polypeptide(L)'
;MDEQILKEVQELKKLIFEQNILQKEVLNFNEAAVYLEVSHSHLYKLTSTGTIPAYKPNGKKLYFNRQELNTWLLSSRQASVSDIEEEVSQFKLKSGRA
;
A
#
# COMPACT_ATOMS: atom_id res chain seq x y z
N MET A 1 -22.30 -32.07 -22.33
CA MET A 1 -21.01 -32.31 -21.66
C MET A 1 -20.01 -31.22 -22.02
N ASP A 2 -19.78 -30.96 -23.30
CA ASP A 2 -18.88 -29.89 -23.76
C ASP A 2 -19.34 -28.46 -23.40
N GLU A 3 -20.64 -28.21 -23.40
CA GLU A 3 -21.22 -26.90 -23.06
C GLU A 3 -21.01 -26.54 -21.58
N GLN A 4 -21.03 -27.55 -20.72
CA GLN A 4 -20.81 -27.40 -19.28
C GLN A 4 -19.31 -27.18 -19.00
N ILE A 5 -18.43 -27.86 -19.72
CA ILE A 5 -16.99 -27.62 -19.70
C ILE A 5 -16.66 -26.20 -20.17
N LEU A 6 -17.30 -25.73 -21.24
CA LEU A 6 -17.07 -24.38 -21.78
C LEU A 6 -17.45 -23.28 -20.76
N LYS A 7 -18.56 -23.49 -20.04
CA LYS A 7 -19.03 -22.59 -18.98
C LYS A 7 -18.04 -22.52 -17.82
N GLU A 8 -17.57 -23.65 -17.33
CA GLU A 8 -16.58 -23.72 -16.24
C GLU A 8 -15.26 -23.04 -16.65
N VAL A 9 -14.81 -23.22 -17.90
CA VAL A 9 -13.59 -22.57 -18.42
C VAL A 9 -13.73 -21.04 -18.49
N GLN A 10 -14.90 -20.53 -18.85
CA GLN A 10 -15.17 -19.08 -18.84
C GLN A 10 -15.16 -18.52 -17.41
N GLU A 11 -15.73 -19.26 -16.46
CA GLU A 11 -15.78 -18.86 -15.05
C GLU A 11 -14.37 -18.86 -14.44
N LEU A 12 -13.55 -19.88 -14.72
CA LEU A 12 -12.14 -19.92 -14.31
C LEU A 12 -11.33 -18.76 -14.90
N LYS A 13 -11.53 -18.41 -16.18
CA LYS A 13 -10.85 -17.25 -16.79
C LYS A 13 -11.20 -15.95 -16.07
N LYS A 14 -12.46 -15.75 -15.71
CA LYS A 14 -12.92 -14.57 -14.98
C LYS A 14 -12.24 -14.49 -13.60
N LEU A 15 -12.23 -15.59 -12.85
CA LEU A 15 -11.62 -15.66 -11.52
C LEU A 15 -10.10 -15.42 -11.57
N ILE A 16 -9.40 -15.98 -12.56
CA ILE A 16 -7.96 -15.75 -12.75
C ILE A 16 -7.69 -14.28 -13.10
N PHE A 17 -8.53 -13.66 -13.94
CA PHE A 17 -8.37 -12.25 -14.29
C PHE A 17 -8.56 -11.34 -13.06
N GLU A 18 -9.59 -11.59 -12.26
CA GLU A 18 -9.84 -10.88 -10.99
C GLU A 18 -8.67 -11.07 -10.01
N GLN A 19 -8.15 -12.30 -9.89
CA GLN A 19 -6.98 -12.59 -9.06
C GLN A 19 -5.71 -11.88 -9.56
N ASN A 20 -5.51 -11.77 -10.88
CA ASN A 20 -4.34 -11.11 -11.43
C ASN A 20 -4.34 -9.60 -11.15
N ILE A 21 -5.51 -8.97 -11.18
CA ILE A 21 -5.69 -7.58 -10.72
C ILE A 21 -5.31 -7.46 -9.24
N LEU A 22 -5.69 -8.44 -8.41
CA LEU A 22 -5.31 -8.51 -7.00
C LEU A 22 -3.83 -8.86 -6.77
N GLN A 23 -3.07 -9.27 -7.78
CA GLN A 23 -1.63 -9.57 -7.68
C GLN A 23 -0.74 -8.54 -8.37
N LYS A 24 -1.33 -7.51 -8.99
CA LYS A 24 -0.56 -6.50 -9.71
C LYS A 24 0.43 -5.83 -8.76
N GLU A 25 1.72 -5.98 -9.06
CA GLU A 25 2.81 -5.42 -8.26
C GLU A 25 2.87 -3.90 -8.37
N VAL A 26 2.48 -3.36 -9.53
CA VAL A 26 2.50 -1.94 -9.83
C VAL A 26 1.09 -1.41 -10.02
N LEU A 27 0.67 -0.55 -9.11
CA LEU A 27 -0.61 0.13 -9.13
C LEU A 27 -0.49 1.46 -9.87
N ASN A 28 -1.48 1.81 -10.68
CA ASN A 28 -1.65 3.17 -11.18
C ASN A 28 -2.32 4.07 -10.12
N PHE A 29 -2.43 5.36 -10.39
CA PHE A 29 -3.02 6.32 -9.43
C PHE A 29 -4.43 5.96 -8.95
N ASN A 30 -5.32 5.51 -9.85
CA ASN A 30 -6.68 5.13 -9.46
C ASN A 30 -6.68 3.84 -8.63
N GLU A 31 -5.87 2.85 -9.03
CA GLU A 31 -5.72 1.60 -8.30
C GLU A 31 -5.15 1.84 -6.90
N ALA A 32 -4.16 2.73 -6.77
CA ALA A 32 -3.57 3.10 -5.48
C ALA A 32 -4.56 3.85 -4.57
N ALA A 33 -5.40 4.73 -5.14
CA ALA A 33 -6.44 5.42 -4.36
C ALA A 33 -7.45 4.44 -3.77
N VAL A 34 -7.87 3.44 -4.56
CA VAL A 34 -8.73 2.35 -4.08
C VAL A 34 -8.02 1.48 -3.06
N TYR A 35 -6.76 1.12 -3.31
CA TYR A 35 -5.97 0.26 -2.44
C TYR A 35 -5.73 0.85 -1.04
N LEU A 36 -5.49 2.17 -0.99
CA LEU A 36 -5.25 2.91 0.25
C LEU A 36 -6.55 3.41 0.90
N GLU A 37 -7.69 3.20 0.25
CA GLU A 37 -9.00 3.70 0.69
C GLU A 37 -9.04 5.22 0.93
N VAL A 38 -8.32 5.99 0.10
CA VAL A 38 -8.25 7.45 0.18
C VAL A 38 -8.82 8.13 -1.06
N SER A 39 -9.27 9.38 -0.91
CA SER A 39 -9.70 10.17 -2.06
C SER A 39 -8.54 10.53 -2.98
N HIS A 40 -8.82 10.70 -4.28
CA HIS A 40 -7.83 11.14 -5.27
C HIS A 40 -7.09 12.41 -4.85
N SER A 41 -7.80 13.39 -4.29
CA SER A 41 -7.19 14.63 -3.81
C SER A 41 -6.21 14.40 -2.65
N HIS A 42 -6.55 13.49 -1.72
CA HIS A 42 -5.66 13.13 -0.62
C HIS A 42 -4.41 12.43 -1.16
N LEU A 43 -4.58 11.45 -2.06
CA LEU A 43 -3.44 10.77 -2.69
C LEU A 43 -2.55 11.74 -3.46
N TYR A 44 -3.15 12.71 -4.17
CA TYR A 44 -2.39 13.74 -4.87
C TYR A 44 -1.54 14.56 -3.90
N LYS A 45 -2.12 14.97 -2.76
CA LYS A 45 -1.40 15.67 -1.70
C LYS A 45 -0.20 14.85 -1.23
N LEU A 46 -0.39 13.58 -0.84
CA LEU A 46 0.68 12.67 -0.39
C LEU A 46 1.80 12.52 -1.42
N THR A 47 1.46 12.40 -2.70
CA THR A 47 2.45 12.27 -3.78
C THR A 47 3.18 13.59 -4.07
N SER A 48 2.53 14.73 -3.88
CA SER A 48 3.12 16.06 -4.09
C SER A 48 4.05 16.47 -2.95
N THR A 49 3.75 16.05 -1.71
CA THR A 49 4.59 16.29 -0.53
C THR A 49 5.72 15.28 -0.38
N GLY A 50 5.81 14.27 -1.26
CA GLY A 50 6.82 13.22 -1.19
C GLY A 50 6.66 12.30 0.02
N THR A 51 5.47 12.25 0.64
CA THR A 51 5.23 11.49 1.86
C THR A 51 5.00 10.01 1.58
N ILE A 52 4.56 9.67 0.37
CA ILE A 52 4.28 8.30 -0.08
C ILE A 52 5.26 7.87 -1.19
N PRO A 53 5.74 6.62 -1.22
CA PRO A 53 6.59 6.13 -2.31
C PRO A 53 5.80 6.11 -3.63
N ALA A 54 6.29 6.84 -4.63
CA ALA A 54 5.66 6.94 -5.93
C ALA A 54 6.67 7.10 -7.07
N TYR A 55 6.37 6.49 -8.21
CA TYR A 55 7.21 6.44 -9.40
C TYR A 55 6.61 7.24 -10.55
N LYS A 56 7.47 7.98 -11.28
CA LYS A 56 7.08 8.82 -12.42
C LYS A 56 7.99 8.59 -13.65
N PRO A 57 8.01 7.38 -14.25
CA PRO A 57 8.96 7.03 -15.33
C PRO A 57 8.86 7.95 -16.56
N ASN A 58 7.66 8.41 -16.91
CA ASN A 58 7.42 9.28 -18.08
C ASN A 58 6.95 10.69 -17.70
N GLY A 59 7.09 11.10 -16.44
CA GLY A 59 6.70 12.41 -15.91
C GLY A 59 5.19 12.73 -15.86
N LYS A 60 4.34 12.04 -16.63
CA LYS A 60 2.89 12.31 -16.71
C LYS A 60 2.04 11.46 -15.78
N LYS A 61 2.38 10.17 -15.62
CA LYS A 61 1.60 9.20 -14.83
C LYS A 61 2.35 8.78 -13.58
N LEU A 62 1.61 8.66 -12.49
CA LEU A 62 2.05 8.12 -11.22
C LEU A 62 1.81 6.61 -11.17
N TYR A 63 2.82 5.89 -10.70
CA TYR A 63 2.77 4.47 -10.42
C TYR A 63 3.28 4.19 -9.01
N PHE A 64 2.83 3.10 -8.43
CA PHE A 64 3.12 2.74 -7.05
C PHE A 64 3.49 1.27 -6.98
N ASN A 65 4.58 0.95 -6.30
CA ASN A 65 4.88 -0.44 -5.99
C ASN A 65 4.06 -0.85 -4.76
N ARG A 66 3.33 -1.96 -4.87
CA ARG A 66 2.45 -2.44 -3.80
C ARG A 66 3.20 -2.84 -2.53
N GLN A 67 4.36 -3.49 -2.67
CA GLN A 67 5.16 -3.89 -1.52
C GLN A 67 5.67 -2.66 -0.76
N GLU A 68 6.14 -1.64 -1.48
CA GLU A 68 6.57 -0.38 -0.85
C GLU A 68 5.42 0.37 -0.20
N LEU A 69 4.23 0.37 -0.82
CA LEU A 69 3.03 0.92 -0.20
C LEU A 69 2.67 0.20 1.11
N ASN A 70 2.80 -1.12 1.15
CA ASN A 70 2.56 -1.90 2.37
C ASN A 70 3.57 -1.57 3.46
N THR A 71 4.86 -1.51 3.10
CA THR A 71 5.91 -1.10 4.03
C THR A 71 5.65 0.30 4.56
N TRP A 72 5.23 1.22 3.69
CA TRP A 72 4.88 2.59 4.07
C TRP A 72 3.68 2.63 5.03
N LEU A 73 2.59 1.90 4.74
CA LEU A 73 1.42 1.79 5.62
C LEU A 73 1.81 1.27 7.01
N LEU A 74 2.67 0.25 7.07
CA LEU A 74 3.14 -0.32 8.33
C LEU A 74 4.16 0.59 9.05
N SER A 75 4.87 1.45 8.30
CA SER A 75 5.83 2.41 8.86
C SER A 75 5.15 3.58 9.55
N SER A 76 3.93 3.96 9.14
CA SER A 76 3.12 4.98 9.80
C SER A 76 2.42 4.48 11.08
N ARG A 77 2.99 3.47 11.75
CA ARG A 77 2.46 2.97 13.02
C ARG A 77 2.43 4.11 14.04
N GLN A 78 1.24 4.43 14.51
CA GLN A 78 1.09 5.35 15.64
C GLN A 78 1.58 4.63 16.91
N ALA A 79 2.63 5.17 17.53
CA ALA A 79 3.15 4.66 18.79
C ALA A 79 2.01 4.65 19.83
N SER A 80 1.86 3.52 20.54
CA SER A 80 0.92 3.46 21.66
C SER A 80 1.48 4.24 22.85
N VAL A 81 0.62 4.54 23.82
CA VAL A 81 1.04 5.18 25.08
C VAL A 81 2.14 4.38 25.76
N SER A 82 2.05 3.05 25.73
CA SER A 82 3.09 2.16 26.29
C SER A 82 4.42 2.28 25.56
N ASP A 83 4.43 2.39 24.22
CA ASP A 83 5.66 2.54 23.46
C ASP A 83 6.38 3.85 23.82
N ILE A 84 5.62 4.92 24.00
CA ILE A 84 6.14 6.24 24.41
C ILE A 84 6.69 6.17 25.85
N GLU A 85 5.99 5.50 26.77
CA GLU A 85 6.44 5.32 28.15
C GLU A 85 7.73 4.49 28.24
N GLU A 86 7.86 3.46 27.40
CA GLU A 86 9.09 2.67 27.28
C GLU A 86 10.24 3.48 26.70
N GLU A 87 10.03 4.27 25.64
CA GLU A 87 11.06 5.16 25.08
C GLU A 87 11.53 6.20 26.12
N VAL A 88 10.60 6.82 26.85
CA VAL A 88 10.93 7.79 27.91
C VAL A 88 11.72 7.12 29.04
N SER A 89 11.31 5.90 29.43
CA SER A 89 12.02 5.10 30.43
C SER A 89 13.45 4.78 29.97
N GLN A 90 13.62 4.28 28.75
CA GLN A 90 14.93 3.99 28.16
C GLN A 90 15.82 5.23 28.04
N PHE A 91 15.26 6.38 27.67
CA PHE A 91 15.99 7.64 27.58
C PHE A 91 16.50 8.09 28.96
N LYS A 92 15.67 8.02 30.00
CA LYS A 92 16.06 8.33 31.39
C LYS A 92 17.17 7.42 31.92
N LEU A 93 17.15 6.13 31.55
CA LEU A 93 18.22 5.18 31.90
C LEU A 93 19.55 5.50 31.20
N LYS A 94 19.52 6.09 30.01
CA LYS A 94 20.72 6.49 29.26
C LYS A 94 21.30 7.82 29.75
N SER A 95 20.46 8.77 30.15
CA SER A 95 20.90 10.08 30.66
C SER A 95 21.35 10.08 32.12
N GLY A 96 21.03 9.03 32.89
CA GLY A 96 21.52 8.82 34.27
C GLY A 96 22.92 8.19 34.36
N ARG A 97 23.62 8.00 33.24
CA ARG A 97 25.03 7.60 33.17
C ARG A 97 25.88 8.79 32.69
N ALA A 98 25.92 9.86 33.47
CA ALA A 98 26.89 10.95 33.35
C ALA A 98 27.26 11.43 34.76
#